data_AF-A0A1U8IAJ0-F1
#
_entry.id   AF-A0A1U8IAJ0-F1
#
_cell.length_a   1.000
_cell.length_b   1.000
_cell.length_c   1.000
_cell.angle_alpha   90.00
_cell.angle_beta   90.00
_cell.angle_gamma   90.00
#
_symmetry.space_group_name_H-M   'P 1'
#
loop_
_entity.id
_entity.type
_entity.pdbx_description
1 polymer ?
#
loop_
_entity_poly.entity_id
_entity_poly.type
_entity_poly.pdbx_seq_one_letter_code
_entity_poly.pdbx_strand_id
1 'polypeptide(L)'
;MAFKQILEKVVNPNRKDWSTRLDEALWAYRTAFKTPLGISPFKLAYGKPCHLPVELEHKAFWAIKKITIDWGDASSHRLLELNEMDEFQAQAYENARLYNEKTQRWHDKKILPRKFILGQQILLFNPDFNYFLAN
;
A
#
# COMPACT_ATOMS: atom_id res chain seq x y z
N MET A 1 -7.28 -5.75 2.47
CA MET A 1 -8.71 -5.98 2.76
C MET A 1 -9.61 -4.91 2.11
N ALA A 2 -9.29 -3.62 2.19
CA ALA A 2 -10.12 -2.53 1.63
C ALA A 2 -10.28 -2.55 0.09
N PHE A 3 -9.22 -2.82 -0.69
CA PHE A 3 -9.34 -2.88 -2.15
C PHE A 3 -10.31 -3.97 -2.63
N LYS A 4 -10.27 -5.15 -1.99
CA LYS A 4 -11.20 -6.24 -2.27
C LYS A 4 -12.65 -5.83 -2.03
N GLN A 5 -12.93 -5.13 -0.92
CA GLN A 5 -14.28 -4.64 -0.60
C GLN A 5 -14.78 -3.59 -1.60
N ILE A 6 -13.88 -2.73 -2.11
CA ILE A 6 -14.23 -1.76 -3.15
C ILE A 6 -14.57 -2.52 -4.42
N LEU A 7 -13.71 -3.44 -4.87
CA LEU A 7 -13.92 -4.23 -6.08
C LEU A 7 -15.22 -5.04 -6.01
N GLU A 8 -15.51 -5.67 -4.87
CA GLU A 8 -16.77 -6.42 -4.64
C GLU A 8 -18.03 -5.56 -4.77
N LYS A 9 -17.93 -4.25 -4.54
CA LYS A 9 -19.05 -3.31 -4.69
C LYS A 9 -19.23 -2.78 -6.12
N VAL A 10 -18.15 -2.67 -6.90
CA VAL A 10 -18.21 -2.11 -8.26
C VAL A 10 -18.45 -3.18 -9.33
N VAL A 11 -18.05 -4.42 -9.04
CA VAL A 11 -18.17 -5.55 -9.97
C VAL A 11 -19.58 -6.14 -9.91
N ASN A 12 -20.13 -6.50 -11.07
CA ASN A 12 -21.45 -7.13 -11.18
C ASN A 12 -21.47 -8.48 -10.40
N PRO A 13 -22.60 -8.91 -9.82
CA PRO A 13 -22.75 -10.24 -9.23
C PRO A 13 -22.23 -11.42 -10.08
N ASN A 14 -22.31 -11.32 -11.42
CA ASN A 14 -21.80 -12.33 -12.35
C ASN A 14 -20.26 -12.31 -12.50
N ARG A 15 -19.57 -11.31 -11.95
CA ARG A 15 -18.10 -11.14 -11.89
C ARG A 15 -17.35 -11.20 -13.21
N LYS A 16 -18.01 -10.95 -14.34
CA LYS A 16 -17.40 -10.97 -15.68
C LYS A 16 -16.78 -9.64 -16.09
N ASP A 17 -17.13 -8.56 -15.42
CA ASP A 17 -16.74 -7.17 -15.70
C ASP A 17 -15.62 -6.65 -14.78
N TRP A 18 -14.99 -7.53 -14.00
CA TRP A 18 -13.99 -7.15 -13.01
C TRP A 18 -12.79 -6.43 -13.62
N SER A 19 -12.34 -6.84 -14.81
CA SER A 19 -11.20 -6.24 -15.50
C SER A 19 -11.50 -4.81 -15.93
N THR A 20 -12.70 -4.58 -16.48
CA THR A 20 -13.15 -3.24 -16.91
C THR A 20 -13.39 -2.29 -15.74
N ARG A 21 -13.73 -2.81 -14.56
CA ARG A 21 -13.93 -2.02 -13.33
C ARG A 21 -12.67 -1.86 -12.48
N LEU A 22 -11.57 -2.52 -12.87
CA LEU A 22 -10.35 -2.54 -12.08
C LEU A 22 -9.74 -1.15 -11.92
N ASP A 23 -9.71 -0.35 -12.99
CA ASP A 23 -9.15 1.00 -12.98
C ASP A 23 -9.95 1.93 -12.07
N GLU A 24 -11.29 1.89 -12.14
CA GLU A 24 -12.18 2.66 -11.27
C GLU A 24 -12.04 2.24 -9.80
N ALA A 25 -11.93 0.93 -9.53
CA ALA A 25 -11.74 0.41 -8.18
C ALA A 25 -10.37 0.79 -7.60
N LEU A 26 -9.31 0.74 -8.41
CA LEU A 26 -7.97 1.19 -8.03
C LEU A 26 -7.96 2.69 -7.76
N TRP A 27 -8.66 3.47 -8.60
CA TRP A 27 -8.82 4.91 -8.41
C TRP A 27 -9.50 5.24 -7.07
N ALA A 28 -10.65 4.61 -6.80
CA ALA A 28 -11.36 4.80 -5.53
C ALA A 28 -10.52 4.40 -4.31
N TYR A 29 -9.77 3.30 -4.42
CA TYR A 29 -8.86 2.88 -3.36
C TYR A 29 -7.73 3.88 -3.11
N ARG A 30 -7.11 4.41 -4.16
CA ARG A 30 -5.98 5.34 -4.04
C ARG A 30 -6.40 6.69 -3.44
N THR A 31 -7.60 7.16 -3.76
CA THR A 31 -8.02 8.55 -3.50
C THR A 31 -9.07 8.70 -2.40
N ALA A 32 -10.10 7.85 -2.39
CA ALA A 32 -11.25 7.99 -1.50
C ALA A 32 -11.08 7.20 -0.19
N PHE A 33 -10.40 6.06 -0.23
CA PHE A 33 -10.11 5.29 0.96
C PHE A 33 -9.13 6.04 1.87
N LYS A 34 -9.48 6.19 3.14
CA LYS A 34 -8.59 6.72 4.17
C LYS A 34 -8.21 5.61 5.12
N THR A 35 -6.91 5.51 5.40
CA THR A 35 -6.39 4.70 6.51
C THR A 35 -6.94 5.22 7.84
N PRO A 36 -6.84 4.45 8.95
CA PRO A 36 -7.18 4.93 10.28
C PRO A 36 -6.44 6.21 10.71
N LEU A 37 -5.34 6.55 10.03
CA LEU A 37 -4.59 7.80 10.21
C LEU A 37 -5.18 8.99 9.42
N GLY A 38 -6.27 8.79 8.68
CA GLY A 38 -6.90 9.81 7.82
C GLY A 38 -6.16 10.07 6.49
N ILE A 39 -5.14 9.27 6.18
CA ILE A 39 -4.26 9.43 5.00
C ILE A 39 -4.69 8.45 3.90
N SER A 40 -4.74 8.91 2.65
CA SER A 40 -5.05 8.05 1.50
C SER A 40 -3.84 7.21 1.07
N PRO A 41 -4.04 6.03 0.48
CA PRO A 41 -2.93 5.22 -0.04
C PRO A 41 -2.04 5.96 -1.03
N PHE A 42 -2.60 6.83 -1.87
CA PHE A 42 -1.80 7.66 -2.77
C PHE A 42 -0.89 8.62 -2.01
N LYS A 43 -1.42 9.31 -0.99
CA LYS A 43 -0.62 10.24 -0.17
C LYS A 43 0.47 9.51 0.61
N LEU A 44 0.24 8.25 0.97
CA LEU A 44 1.27 7.42 1.60
C LEU A 44 2.42 7.07 0.65
N ALA A 45 2.12 6.80 -0.63
CA ALA A 45 3.12 6.43 -1.63
C ALA A 45 3.90 7.63 -2.18
N TYR A 46 3.23 8.76 -2.39
CA TYR A 46 3.80 9.93 -3.07
C TYR A 46 3.99 11.15 -2.15
N GLY A 47 3.68 11.03 -0.86
CA GLY A 47 3.81 12.12 0.12
C GLY A 47 2.81 13.27 -0.01
N LYS A 48 2.21 13.48 -1.19
CA LYS A 48 1.28 14.57 -1.50
C LYS A 48 -0.17 14.07 -1.68
N PRO A 49 -1.20 14.84 -1.30
CA PRO A 49 -2.59 14.45 -1.58
C PRO A 49 -2.86 14.51 -3.10
N CYS A 50 -3.75 13.66 -3.62
CA CYS A 50 -4.16 13.76 -5.02
C CYS A 50 -4.97 15.05 -5.22
N HIS A 51 -4.51 15.93 -6.09
CA HIS A 51 -5.24 17.15 -6.50
C HIS A 51 -5.74 17.03 -7.94
N LEU A 52 -5.02 16.25 -8.75
CA LEU A 52 -5.35 15.75 -10.09
C LEU A 52 -4.64 14.39 -10.24
N PRO A 53 -5.06 13.47 -11.13
CA PRO A 53 -4.32 12.24 -11.33
C PRO A 53 -2.94 12.60 -11.86
N VAL A 54 -1.89 12.28 -11.11
CA VAL A 54 -0.50 12.43 -11.56
C VAL A 54 -0.30 11.76 -12.92
N GLU A 55 -1.07 10.71 -13.23
CA GLU A 55 -1.08 10.02 -14.52
C GLU A 55 -1.61 10.91 -15.67
N LEU A 56 -2.61 11.77 -15.43
CA LEU A 56 -3.14 12.73 -16.41
C LEU A 56 -2.22 13.95 -16.53
N GLU A 57 -1.74 14.49 -15.41
CA GLU A 57 -0.76 15.57 -15.40
C GLU A 57 0.53 15.14 -16.09
N HIS A 58 1.03 13.93 -15.81
CA HIS A 58 2.19 13.35 -16.46
C HIS A 58 1.95 13.14 -17.95
N LYS A 59 0.80 12.60 -18.38
CA LYS A 59 0.49 12.47 -19.82
C LYS A 59 0.42 13.82 -20.54
N ALA A 60 -0.21 14.82 -19.93
CA ALA A 60 -0.29 16.18 -20.47
C ALA A 60 1.09 16.86 -20.49
N PHE A 61 1.84 16.74 -19.41
CA PHE A 61 3.22 17.21 -19.28
C PHE A 61 4.13 16.58 -20.33
N TRP A 62 4.05 15.27 -20.56
CA TRP A 62 4.84 14.60 -21.61
C TRP A 62 4.44 15.03 -23.02
N ALA A 63 3.15 15.28 -23.27
CA ALA A 63 2.69 15.81 -24.55
C ALA A 63 3.22 17.23 -24.80
N ILE A 64 3.19 18.10 -23.77
CA ILE A 64 3.72 19.47 -23.83
C ILE A 64 5.25 19.46 -23.93
N LYS A 65 5.93 18.65 -23.12
CA LYS A 65 7.40 18.50 -23.13
C LYS A 65 7.89 18.02 -24.49
N LYS A 66 7.19 17.10 -25.15
CA LYS A 66 7.51 16.66 -26.52
C LYS A 66 7.49 17.80 -27.55
N ILE A 67 6.72 18.87 -27.29
CA ILE A 67 6.55 20.01 -28.20
C ILE A 67 7.56 21.14 -27.91
N THR A 68 8.08 21.25 -26.67
CA THR A 68 8.77 22.47 -26.18
C THR A 68 10.24 22.26 -25.76
N ILE A 69 10.89 21.13 -26.06
CA ILE A 69 12.20 20.82 -25.44
C ILE A 69 13.32 21.81 -25.81
N ASP A 70 13.81 22.51 -24.79
CA ASP A 70 15.22 22.84 -24.55
C ASP A 70 15.81 21.76 -23.62
N TRP A 71 16.87 21.09 -24.06
CA TRP A 71 17.35 19.83 -23.49
C TRP A 71 18.06 20.01 -22.14
N GLY A 72 18.64 21.18 -21.86
CA GLY A 72 19.43 21.45 -20.65
C GLY A 72 18.58 21.54 -19.38
N ASP A 73 17.64 22.50 -19.36
CA ASP A 73 16.79 22.75 -18.19
C ASP A 73 15.80 21.60 -17.92
N ALA A 74 15.31 20.95 -18.98
CA ALA A 74 14.41 19.82 -18.88
C ALA A 74 15.03 18.58 -18.22
N SER A 75 16.35 18.41 -18.31
CA SER A 75 17.12 17.33 -17.70
C SER A 75 17.35 17.60 -16.21
N SER A 76 17.78 18.82 -15.86
CA SER A 76 18.01 19.24 -14.48
C SER A 76 16.73 19.19 -13.64
N HIS A 77 15.61 19.67 -14.18
CA HIS A 77 14.31 19.59 -13.51
C HIS A 77 13.88 18.14 -13.25
N ARG A 78 14.08 17.25 -14.23
CA ARG A 78 13.75 15.83 -14.09
C ARG A 78 14.60 15.16 -13.01
N LEU A 79 15.89 15.51 -12.92
CA LEU A 79 16.78 14.96 -11.90
C LEU A 79 16.31 15.37 -10.50
N LEU A 80 15.90 16.63 -10.33
CA LEU A 80 15.35 17.12 -9.07
C LEU A 80 14.06 16.38 -8.68
N GLU A 81 13.12 16.22 -9.62
CA GLU A 81 11.87 15.48 -9.40
C GLU A 81 12.12 14.01 -9.00
N LEU A 82 13.07 13.34 -9.66
CA LEU A 82 13.45 11.96 -9.32
C LEU A 82 14.05 11.89 -7.91
N ASN A 83 14.89 12.85 -7.54
CA ASN A 83 15.49 12.90 -6.22
C ASN A 83 14.44 13.13 -5.11
N GLU A 84 13.46 14.02 -5.35
CA GLU A 84 12.30 14.18 -4.45
C GLU A 84 11.50 12.88 -4.32
N MET A 85 11.28 12.15 -5.42
CA MET A 85 10.58 10.87 -5.41
C MET A 85 11.32 9.82 -4.58
N ASP A 86 12.64 9.74 -4.70
CA ASP A 86 13.46 8.80 -3.93
C ASP A 86 13.42 9.12 -2.42
N GLU A 87 13.40 10.40 -2.04
CA GLU A 87 13.19 10.82 -0.66
C GLU A 87 11.82 10.39 -0.11
N PHE A 88 10.74 10.56 -0.91
CA PHE A 88 9.42 10.09 -0.51
C PHE A 88 9.36 8.57 -0.34
N GLN A 89 10.03 7.82 -1.22
CA GLN A 89 10.13 6.36 -1.10
C GLN A 89 10.87 5.96 0.18
N ALA A 90 12.03 6.56 0.45
CA ALA A 90 12.79 6.29 1.68
C ALA A 90 11.96 6.56 2.93
N GLN A 91 11.22 7.67 2.95
CA GLN A 91 10.33 8.01 4.06
C GLN A 91 9.17 7.02 4.19
N ALA A 92 8.59 6.55 3.09
CA ALA A 92 7.52 5.55 3.10
C ALA A 92 8.02 4.20 3.66
N TYR A 93 9.22 3.76 3.28
CA TYR A 93 9.85 2.56 3.83
C TYR A 93 10.10 2.67 5.34
N GLU A 94 10.65 3.79 5.79
CA GLU A 94 10.86 4.06 7.22
C GLU A 94 9.53 4.07 8.00
N ASN A 95 8.50 4.72 7.46
CA ASN A 95 7.16 4.73 8.07
C ASN A 95 6.56 3.32 8.17
N ALA A 96 6.72 2.49 7.13
CA ALA A 96 6.26 1.11 7.14
C ALA A 96 7.03 0.25 8.15
N ARG A 97 8.36 0.42 8.25
CA ARG A 97 9.19 -0.27 9.25
C ARG A 97 8.73 0.05 10.67
N LEU A 98 8.57 1.34 10.98
CA LEU A 98 8.11 1.80 12.29
C LEU A 98 6.71 1.28 12.64
N TYR A 99 5.81 1.18 11.66
CA TYR A 99 4.47 0.61 11.86
C TYR A 99 4.53 -0.87 12.24
N ASN A 100 5.33 -1.66 11.51
CA ASN A 100 5.49 -3.08 11.77
C ASN A 100 6.12 -3.32 13.15
N GLU A 101 7.16 -2.56 13.51
CA GLU A 101 7.80 -2.65 14.83
C GLU A 101 6.83 -2.32 15.98
N LYS A 102 6.04 -1.26 15.85
CA LYS A 102 5.04 -0.89 16.86
C LYS A 102 3.97 -1.97 17.01
N THR A 103 3.51 -2.51 15.89
CA THR A 103 2.51 -3.58 15.87
C THR A 103 3.04 -4.85 16.53
N GLN A 104 4.27 -5.24 16.22
CA GLN A 104 4.95 -6.37 16.85
C GLN A 104 5.11 -6.16 18.36
N ARG A 105 5.65 -5.01 18.80
CA ARG A 105 5.80 -4.72 20.24
C ARG A 105 4.48 -4.75 21.00
N TRP A 106 3.40 -4.26 20.39
CA TRP A 106 2.07 -4.31 21.00
C TRP A 106 1.54 -5.74 21.08
N HIS A 107 1.76 -6.55 20.03
CA HIS A 107 1.41 -7.96 20.03
C HIS A 107 2.19 -8.73 21.10
N ASP A 108 3.51 -8.59 21.14
CA ASP A 108 4.39 -9.30 22.07
C ASP A 108 4.04 -8.99 23.53
N LYS A 109 3.72 -7.72 23.85
CA LYS A 109 3.25 -7.31 25.19
C LYS A 109 1.95 -8.02 25.63
N LYS A 110 1.13 -8.47 24.69
CA LYS A 110 -0.13 -9.18 24.97
C LYS A 110 0.04 -10.69 25.04
N ILE A 111 1.20 -11.22 24.66
CA ILE A 111 1.49 -12.66 24.77
C ILE A 111 1.73 -12.96 26.24
N LEU A 112 0.81 -13.71 26.85
CA LEU A 112 1.01 -14.23 28.20
C LEU A 112 2.00 -15.40 28.13
N PRO A 113 3.06 -15.40 28.96
CA PRO A 113 3.99 -16.52 29.02
C PRO A 113 3.24 -17.76 29.52
N ARG A 114 3.14 -18.78 28.67
CA ARG A 114 2.60 -20.09 29.04
C ARG A 114 3.75 -21.01 29.42
N LYS A 115 3.70 -21.56 30.62
CA LYS A 115 4.58 -22.67 31.03
C LYS A 115 3.89 -23.96 30.66
N PHE A 116 4.58 -24.83 29.93
CA PHE A 116 4.10 -26.16 29.58
C PHE A 116 4.70 -27.19 30.53
N ILE A 117 3.92 -28.19 30.87
CA ILE A 117 4.32 -29.29 31.75
C ILE A 117 4.47 -30.56 30.91
N LEU A 118 5.41 -31.45 31.26
CA LEU A 118 5.54 -32.76 30.61
C LEU A 118 4.21 -33.52 30.67
N GLY A 119 3.70 -33.95 29.50
CA GLY A 119 2.42 -34.65 29.35
C GLY A 119 1.21 -33.76 29.12
N GLN A 120 1.38 -32.43 28.97
CA GLN A 120 0.32 -31.51 28.62
C GLN A 120 0.08 -31.49 27.10
N GLN A 121 -1.15 -31.81 26.67
CA GLN A 121 -1.53 -31.65 25.26
C GLN A 121 -1.50 -30.18 24.84
N ILE A 122 -0.71 -29.88 23.82
CA ILE A 122 -0.61 -28.56 23.20
C ILE A 122 -0.95 -28.62 21.72
N LEU A 123 -1.64 -27.58 21.23
CA LEU A 123 -1.86 -27.38 19.80
C LEU A 123 -0.64 -26.64 19.23
N LEU A 124 0.10 -27.30 18.34
CA LEU A 124 1.12 -26.64 17.52
C LEU A 124 0.50 -26.19 16.20
N PHE A 125 0.79 -24.95 15.82
CA PHE A 125 0.40 -24.41 14.51
C PHE A 125 1.51 -24.66 13.50
N ASN A 126 1.18 -25.36 12.41
CA ASN A 126 2.01 -25.48 11.23
C ASN A 126 1.55 -24.43 10.19
N PRO A 127 2.46 -23.60 9.61
CA PRO A 127 2.14 -22.64 8.55
C PRO A 127 1.47 -23.26 7.31
N ASP A 128 1.58 -24.56 7.08
CA ASP A 128 0.84 -25.29 6.03
C ASP A 128 -0.65 -25.54 6.39
N PHE A 129 -1.21 -24.72 7.29
CA PHE A 129 -2.62 -24.72 7.73
C PHE A 129 -3.07 -25.95 8.53
N ASN A 130 -2.17 -26.60 9.25
CA ASN A 130 -2.55 -27.72 10.09
C ASN A 130 -2.23 -27.48 11.56
N TYR A 131 -3.18 -27.82 12.42
CA TYR A 131 -2.99 -27.89 13.87
C TYR A 131 -2.86 -29.34 14.28
N PHE A 132 -1.82 -29.68 15.04
CA PHE A 132 -1.64 -31.03 15.54
C PHE A 132 -1.41 -31.02 17.05
N LEU A 133 -1.88 -32.08 17.70
CA LEU A 133 -1.65 -32.31 19.13
C LEU A 133 -0.21 -32.82 19.31
N ALA A 134 0.55 -32.14 20.16
CA ALA A 134 1.80 -32.68 20.70
C ALA A 134 1.67 -32.87 22.21
N ASN A 135 2.41 -33.85 22.73
CA ASN A 135 2.49 -34.23 24.13
C ASN A 135 3.86 -33.87 24.72
#